data_AF-A0A9N8WI31-F1
#
_entry.id   AF-A0A9N8WI31-F1
#
_cell.length_a   1.000
_cell.length_b   1.000
_cell.length_c   1.000
_cell.angle_alpha   90.00
_cell.angle_beta   90.00
_cell.angle_gamma   90.00
#
_symmetry.space_group_name_H-M   'P 1'
#
loop_
_entity.id
_entity.type
_entity.pdbx_description
1 polymer ?
#
loop_
_entity_poly.entity_id
_entity_poly.type
_entity_poly.pdbx_seq_one_letter_code
_entity_poly.pdbx_strand_id
1 'polypeptide(L)'
;MSFGANFECLTNPEEKSQFVTNFEYAQNVMFKRFEHPLWKITEKFSEKGRRMREACKYIDDYIYNMINNYKSKLEIEKKTASNLLALLINAVDENGKKFNDRELRDVVLNLIIADNVLPNNTPVFAGEYVEYNLFAMGRDEKIWGEDAKQFNPQRFLDSEDGLRPNKFNLGQQFATLEVIMLVVMMFREFKFELVPGQKLPPEFEDSIT
;
A
#
# COMPACT_ATOMS: atom_id res chain seq x y z
N MET A 1 14.22 7.94 -7.13
CA MET A 1 13.41 8.93 -7.86
C MET A 1 13.02 8.37 -9.23
N SER A 2 11.94 7.57 -9.34
CA SER A 2 11.52 6.95 -10.62
C SER A 2 10.40 7.71 -11.36
N PHE A 3 9.64 8.56 -10.65
CA PHE A 3 8.46 9.25 -11.22
C PHE A 3 8.73 10.66 -11.75
N GLY A 4 9.85 11.30 -11.37
CA GLY A 4 10.16 12.68 -11.78
C GLY A 4 9.45 13.78 -10.98
N ALA A 5 8.63 13.42 -9.99
CA ALA A 5 8.01 14.33 -9.03
C ALA A 5 8.48 14.04 -7.59
N ASN A 6 8.70 15.09 -6.80
CA ASN A 6 8.98 14.99 -5.37
C ASN A 6 7.74 15.43 -4.60
N PHE A 7 7.10 14.50 -3.89
CA PHE A 7 5.90 14.76 -3.08
C PHE A 7 6.23 15.31 -1.68
N GLU A 8 7.52 15.55 -1.41
CA GLU A 8 8.09 16.02 -0.15
C GLU A 8 7.87 15.08 1.05
N CYS A 9 7.20 13.95 0.84
CA CYS A 9 6.91 12.93 1.85
C CYS A 9 8.15 12.29 2.49
N LEU A 10 9.31 12.39 1.83
CA LEU A 10 10.58 11.81 2.28
C LEU A 10 11.61 12.86 2.71
N THR A 11 11.36 14.14 2.42
CA THR A 11 12.30 15.23 2.75
C THR A 11 12.06 15.82 4.14
N ASN A 12 10.82 15.79 4.65
CA ASN A 12 10.48 16.19 6.02
C ASN A 12 9.56 15.13 6.67
N PRO A 13 10.12 14.09 7.33
CA PRO A 13 9.32 13.03 7.96
C PRO A 13 8.43 13.53 9.11
N GLU A 14 8.81 14.64 9.75
CA GLU A 14 8.09 15.20 10.91
C GLU A 14 6.93 16.13 10.52
N GLU A 15 6.91 16.61 9.27
CA GLU A 15 5.87 17.52 8.78
C GLU A 15 5.12 16.86 7.60
N LYS A 16 3.99 16.23 7.91
CA LYS A 16 3.15 15.62 6.87
C LYS A 16 2.74 16.67 5.85
N SER A 17 3.11 16.47 4.59
CA SER A 17 2.70 17.37 3.53
C SER A 17 1.17 17.46 3.45
N GLN A 18 0.68 18.61 3.00
CA GLN A 18 -0.75 18.85 2.91
C GLN A 18 -1.43 17.89 1.90
N PHE A 19 -0.68 17.39 0.91
CA PHE A 19 -1.10 16.29 0.05
C PHE A 19 -1.34 15.00 0.85
N VAL A 20 -0.35 14.53 1.62
CA VAL A 20 -0.46 13.30 2.44
C VAL A 20 -1.63 13.40 3.42
N THR A 21 -1.78 14.55 4.08
CA THR A 21 -2.87 14.76 5.06
C THR A 21 -4.26 14.63 4.41
N ASN A 22 -4.46 15.25 3.23
CA ASN A 22 -5.73 15.15 2.51
C ASN A 22 -5.95 13.74 1.93
N PHE A 23 -4.88 13.10 1.48
CA PHE A 23 -4.91 11.75 0.93
C PHE A 23 -5.27 10.70 1.99
N GLU A 24 -4.58 10.70 3.14
CA GLU A 24 -4.90 9.84 4.29
C GLU A 24 -6.32 10.08 4.81
N TYR A 25 -6.76 11.34 4.86
CA TYR A 25 -8.13 11.66 5.24
C TYR A 25 -9.13 11.01 4.28
N ALA A 26 -8.90 11.14 2.97
CA ALA A 26 -9.78 10.56 1.95
C ALA A 26 -9.83 9.03 2.06
N GLN A 27 -8.69 8.36 2.26
CA GLN A 27 -8.61 6.92 2.48
C GLN A 27 -9.40 6.47 3.73
N ASN A 28 -9.23 7.17 4.85
CA ASN A 28 -9.95 6.87 6.09
C ASN A 28 -11.47 7.05 5.96
N VAL A 29 -11.91 8.08 5.23
CA VAL A 29 -13.34 8.27 4.95
C VAL A 29 -13.86 7.15 4.07
N MET A 30 -13.12 6.76 3.03
CA MET A 30 -13.48 5.63 2.15
C MET A 30 -13.63 4.32 2.93
N PHE A 31 -12.70 4.01 3.85
CA PHE A 31 -12.79 2.83 4.70
C PHE A 31 -14.11 2.81 5.51
N LYS A 32 -14.45 3.93 6.16
CA LYS A 32 -15.69 4.06 6.95
C LYS A 32 -16.99 3.96 6.14
N ARG A 33 -16.93 4.06 4.81
CA ARG A 33 -18.10 3.88 3.93
C ARG A 33 -18.46 2.40 3.75
N PHE A 34 -17.51 1.49 3.94
CA PHE A 34 -17.76 0.04 3.93
C PHE A 34 -18.57 -0.40 5.15
N GLU A 35 -18.29 0.17 6.33
CA GLU A 35 -19.02 -0.10 7.57
C GLU A 35 -20.44 0.48 7.56
N HIS A 36 -20.70 1.51 6.73
CA HIS A 36 -21.96 2.24 6.71
C HIS A 36 -22.54 2.39 5.29
N PRO A 37 -23.33 1.41 4.82
CA PRO A 37 -23.90 1.41 3.46
C PRO A 37 -24.76 2.64 3.10
N LEU A 38 -25.29 3.36 4.09
CA LEU A 38 -26.08 4.59 3.91
C LEU A 38 -25.24 5.87 3.81
N TRP A 39 -23.91 5.76 3.65
CA TRP A 39 -22.98 6.89 3.60
C TRP A 39 -23.35 7.97 2.57
N LYS A 40 -23.97 7.59 1.45
CA LYS A 40 -24.38 8.53 0.38
C LYS A 40 -25.33 9.61 0.88
N ILE A 41 -26.15 9.30 1.89
CA ILE A 41 -27.10 10.24 2.49
C ILE A 41 -26.42 11.01 3.61
N THR A 42 -25.70 10.30 4.49
CA THR A 42 -25.08 10.90 5.68
C THR A 42 -23.92 11.84 5.32
N GLU A 43 -23.18 11.58 4.24
CA GLU A 43 -22.10 12.45 3.76
C GLU A 43 -22.57 13.61 2.88
N LYS A 44 -23.79 13.56 2.36
CA LYS A 44 -24.32 14.66 1.54
C LYS A 44 -24.46 15.95 2.36
N PHE A 45 -24.85 15.83 3.63
CA PHE A 45 -25.15 16.95 4.52
C PHE A 45 -24.23 17.06 5.74
N SER A 46 -23.24 16.18 5.90
CA SER A 46 -22.31 16.25 7.03
C SER A 46 -21.04 17.04 6.71
N GLU A 47 -20.45 17.60 7.77
CA GLU A 47 -19.14 18.25 7.73
C GLU A 47 -18.05 17.30 7.23
N LYS A 48 -18.13 16.01 7.61
CA LYS A 48 -17.23 14.95 7.13
C LYS A 48 -17.27 14.83 5.59
N GLY A 49 -18.47 14.84 5.01
CA GLY A 49 -18.61 14.79 3.55
C GLY A 49 -18.15 16.07 2.85
N ARG A 50 -18.29 17.25 3.48
CA ARG A 50 -17.71 18.51 2.97
C ARG A 50 -16.19 18.44 2.95
N ARG A 51 -15.57 18.04 4.06
CA ARG A 51 -14.12 17.89 4.18
C ARG A 51 -13.57 16.87 3.18
N MET A 52 -14.31 15.79 2.89
CA MET A 52 -13.97 14.81 1.86
C MET A 52 -13.96 15.42 0.46
N ARG A 53 -14.98 16.22 0.10
CA ARG A 53 -15.01 16.93 -1.19
C ARG A 53 -13.85 17.92 -1.34
N GLU A 54 -13.51 18.62 -0.27
CA GLU A 54 -12.34 19.52 -0.23
C GLU A 54 -11.04 18.74 -0.40
N ALA A 55 -10.89 17.59 0.28
CA ALA A 55 -9.72 16.74 0.14
C ALA A 55 -9.57 16.19 -1.29
N CYS A 56 -10.64 15.66 -1.88
CA CYS A 56 -10.63 15.20 -3.27
C CYS A 56 -10.27 16.34 -4.25
N LYS A 57 -10.86 17.52 -4.06
CA LYS A 57 -10.55 18.70 -4.90
C LYS A 57 -9.08 19.09 -4.78
N TYR A 58 -8.54 19.13 -3.56
CA TYR A 58 -7.13 19.45 -3.34
C TYR A 58 -6.20 18.44 -4.03
N ILE A 59 -6.50 17.14 -3.91
CA ILE A 59 -5.72 16.08 -4.55
C ILE A 59 -5.74 16.24 -6.09
N ASP A 60 -6.92 16.49 -6.66
CA ASP A 60 -7.05 16.73 -8.09
C ASP A 60 -6.26 17.97 -8.54
N ASP A 61 -6.45 19.11 -7.87
CA ASP A 61 -5.76 20.37 -8.19
C ASP A 61 -4.24 20.19 -8.07
N TYR A 62 -3.77 19.47 -7.06
CA TYR A 62 -2.35 19.17 -6.86
C TYR A 62 -1.77 18.36 -8.02
N ILE A 63 -2.47 17.30 -8.45
CA ILE A 63 -2.00 16.43 -9.55
C ILE A 63 -2.03 17.18 -10.88
N TYR A 64 -3.09 17.95 -11.16
CA TYR A 64 -3.13 18.79 -12.37
C TYR A 64 -1.97 19.79 -12.40
N ASN A 65 -1.72 20.48 -11.28
CA ASN A 65 -0.60 21.41 -11.17
C ASN A 65 0.75 20.70 -11.37
N MET A 66 0.92 19.51 -10.81
CA MET A 66 2.12 18.70 -11.03
C MET A 66 2.31 18.35 -12.50
N ILE A 67 1.28 17.83 -13.17
CA ILE A 67 1.33 17.46 -14.59
C ILE A 67 1.65 18.68 -15.45
N ASN A 68 1.00 19.82 -15.21
CA ASN A 68 1.22 21.04 -15.98
C ASN A 68 2.63 21.61 -15.79
N ASN A 69 3.11 21.67 -14.55
CA ASN A 69 4.49 22.07 -14.24
C ASN A 69 5.52 21.12 -14.87
N TYR A 70 5.16 19.84 -15.04
CA TYR A 70 6.03 18.86 -15.66
C TYR A 70 6.05 18.98 -17.19
N LYS A 71 4.88 19.18 -17.82
CA LYS A 71 4.75 19.46 -19.26
C LYS A 71 5.57 20.68 -19.67
N SER A 72 5.49 21.78 -18.92
CA SER A 72 6.26 23.00 -19.23
C SER A 72 7.77 22.78 -19.12
N LYS A 73 8.24 22.01 -18.11
CA LYS A 73 9.66 21.64 -18.00
C LYS A 73 10.15 20.79 -19.17
N LEU A 74 9.33 19.84 -19.64
CA LEU A 74 9.67 18.99 -20.79
C LEU A 74 9.82 19.79 -22.09
N GLU A 75 8.95 20.78 -22.33
CA GLU A 75 9.04 21.65 -23.51
C GLU A 75 10.32 22.50 -23.50
N ILE A 76 10.76 22.95 -22.32
CA ILE A 76 11.97 23.76 -22.15
C ILE A 76 13.25 22.93 -22.32
N GLU A 77 13.30 21.72 -21.73
CA GLU A 77 14.56 20.96 -21.67
C GLU A 77 14.85 20.12 -22.92
N LYS A 78 13.90 19.93 -23.85
CA LYS A 78 14.03 19.08 -25.06
C LYS A 78 14.70 17.71 -24.80
N LYS A 79 14.64 17.21 -23.56
CA LYS A 79 15.31 15.99 -23.15
C LYS A 79 14.45 14.77 -23.46
N THR A 80 15.09 13.73 -24.00
CA THR A 80 14.50 12.41 -24.20
C THR A 80 13.97 11.87 -22.86
N ALA A 81 12.72 11.39 -22.86
CA ALA A 81 11.98 10.95 -21.68
C ALA A 81 12.79 9.96 -20.82
N SER A 82 13.17 10.35 -19.61
CA SER A 82 13.93 9.50 -18.68
C SER A 82 13.14 9.00 -17.48
N ASN A 83 11.87 9.40 -17.32
CA ASN A 83 11.01 8.97 -16.22
C ASN A 83 9.57 8.66 -16.66
N LEU A 84 8.85 7.98 -15.76
CA LEU A 84 7.52 7.43 -16.02
C LEU A 84 6.51 8.50 -16.44
N LEU A 85 6.53 9.69 -15.82
CA LEU A 85 5.61 10.77 -16.16
C LEU A 85 5.85 11.31 -17.58
N ALA A 86 7.11 11.43 -18.00
CA ALA A 86 7.45 11.82 -19.37
C ALA A 86 7.01 10.77 -20.41
N LEU A 87 7.08 9.48 -20.06
CA LEU A 87 6.57 8.40 -20.92
C LEU A 87 5.05 8.50 -21.08
N LEU A 88 4.32 8.69 -19.98
CA LEU A 88 2.85 8.79 -20.02
C LEU A 88 2.36 10.01 -20.82
N ILE A 89 3.01 11.17 -20.67
CA ILE A 89 2.65 12.39 -21.41
C ILE A 89 2.83 12.21 -22.92
N ASN A 90 3.84 11.45 -23.34
CA ASN A 90 4.16 11.21 -24.74
C ASN A 90 3.54 9.93 -25.30
N ALA A 91 2.93 9.11 -24.46
CA ALA A 91 2.30 7.87 -24.87
C ALA A 91 1.12 8.16 -25.82
N VAL A 92 1.03 7.33 -26.85
CA VAL A 92 -0.02 7.34 -27.85
C VAL A 92 -0.64 5.96 -27.91
N ASP A 93 -1.95 5.90 -28.15
CA ASP A 93 -2.64 4.63 -28.42
C ASP A 93 -2.35 4.10 -29.83
N GLU A 94 -2.94 2.96 -30.17
CA GLU A 94 -2.86 2.33 -31.49
C GLU A 94 -3.34 3.22 -32.65
N ASN A 95 -4.13 4.25 -32.34
CA ASN A 95 -4.66 5.22 -33.30
C ASN A 95 -3.85 6.53 -33.32
N GLY A 96 -2.75 6.61 -32.57
CA GLY A 96 -1.90 7.80 -32.46
C GLY A 96 -2.46 8.91 -31.55
N LYS A 97 -3.53 8.63 -30.79
CA LYS A 97 -4.14 9.60 -29.87
C LYS A 97 -3.35 9.64 -28.56
N LYS A 98 -3.00 10.85 -28.12
CA LYS A 98 -2.40 11.09 -26.79
C LYS A 98 -3.45 11.08 -25.70
N PHE A 99 -3.02 10.74 -24.48
CA PHE A 99 -3.86 10.88 -23.29
C PHE A 99 -4.30 12.34 -23.09
N ASN A 100 -5.56 12.52 -22.73
CA ASN A 100 -6.07 13.83 -22.30
C ASN A 100 -5.69 14.09 -20.83
N ASP A 101 -5.86 15.34 -20.37
CA ASP A 101 -5.43 15.74 -19.03
C ASP A 101 -6.15 15.00 -17.91
N ARG A 102 -7.43 14.63 -18.12
CA ARG A 102 -8.21 13.86 -17.16
C ARG A 102 -7.70 12.42 -17.07
N GLU A 103 -7.42 11.79 -18.21
CA GLU A 103 -6.83 10.45 -18.27
C GLU A 103 -5.44 10.43 -17.64
N LEU A 104 -4.60 11.44 -17.93
CA LEU A 104 -3.29 11.58 -17.28
C LEU A 104 -3.43 11.76 -15.77
N ARG A 105 -4.36 12.60 -15.30
CA ARG A 105 -4.64 12.77 -13.87
C ARG A 105 -5.07 11.46 -13.24
N ASP A 106 -5.97 10.73 -13.88
CA ASP A 106 -6.47 9.45 -13.38
C ASP A 106 -5.34 8.43 -13.29
N VAL A 107 -4.49 8.31 -14.32
CA VAL A 107 -3.33 7.39 -14.32
C VAL A 107 -2.28 7.80 -13.28
N VAL A 108 -1.98 9.09 -13.14
CA VAL A 108 -1.02 9.58 -12.13
C VAL A 108 -1.56 9.35 -10.72
N LEU A 109 -2.82 9.69 -10.46
CA LEU A 109 -3.49 9.42 -9.20
C LEU A 109 -3.48 7.91 -8.90
N ASN A 110 -3.78 7.10 -9.91
CA ASN A 110 -3.72 5.65 -9.84
C ASN A 110 -2.34 5.11 -9.53
N LEU A 111 -1.27 5.65 -10.10
CA LEU A 111 0.11 5.24 -9.79
C LEU A 111 0.56 5.70 -8.40
N ILE A 112 0.00 6.80 -7.89
CA ILE A 112 0.21 7.25 -6.50
C ILE A 112 -0.58 6.36 -5.52
N ILE A 113 -1.77 5.92 -5.90
CA ILE A 113 -2.65 5.07 -5.08
C ILE A 113 -2.21 3.60 -5.12
N ALA A 114 -1.68 3.14 -6.24
CA ALA A 114 -1.57 1.73 -6.49
C ALA A 114 -0.39 1.35 -7.39
N ASP A 115 0.29 0.30 -6.94
CA ASP A 115 0.47 -0.87 -7.79
C ASP A 115 -0.92 -1.34 -8.29
N ASN A 116 -1.44 -0.75 -9.37
CA ASN A 116 -2.83 -0.94 -9.85
C ASN A 116 -3.07 -2.21 -10.67
N VAL A 117 -2.03 -3.04 -10.77
CA VAL A 117 -2.11 -4.37 -11.33
C VAL A 117 -1.42 -5.27 -10.32
N LEU A 118 -2.18 -6.18 -9.73
CA LEU A 118 -1.59 -7.20 -8.87
C LEU A 118 -0.57 -8.01 -9.68
N PRO A 119 0.48 -8.59 -9.06
CA PRO A 119 1.53 -9.35 -9.77
C PRO A 119 1.01 -10.47 -10.70
N ASN A 120 -0.25 -10.85 -10.58
CA ASN A 120 -0.96 -11.82 -11.42
C ASN A 120 -1.76 -11.20 -12.59
N ASN A 121 -1.48 -9.95 -12.98
CA ASN A 121 -2.20 -9.20 -14.02
C ASN A 121 -3.69 -8.92 -13.73
N THR A 122 -4.12 -8.98 -12.47
CA THR A 122 -5.50 -8.60 -12.10
C THR A 122 -5.59 -7.07 -12.00
N PRO A 123 -6.44 -6.41 -12.81
CA PRO A 123 -6.67 -4.97 -12.69
C PRO A 123 -7.47 -4.67 -11.42
N VAL A 124 -7.05 -3.65 -10.66
CA VAL A 124 -7.83 -3.10 -9.54
C VAL A 124 -8.55 -1.86 -10.04
N PHE A 125 -9.89 -1.89 -10.04
CA PHE A 125 -10.70 -0.80 -10.58
C PHE A 125 -10.97 0.29 -9.54
N ALA A 126 -11.25 1.51 -10.01
CA ALA A 126 -11.51 2.64 -9.14
C ALA A 126 -12.70 2.37 -8.19
N GLY A 127 -12.44 2.43 -6.88
CA GLY A 127 -13.42 2.14 -5.82
C GLY A 127 -13.32 0.74 -5.22
N GLU A 128 -12.46 -0.13 -5.77
CA GLU A 128 -12.12 -1.42 -5.19
C GLU A 128 -11.01 -1.25 -4.14
N TYR A 129 -11.11 -2.01 -3.05
CA TYR A 129 -10.14 -2.05 -1.98
C TYR A 129 -9.57 -3.47 -1.89
N VAL A 130 -8.25 -3.57 -1.90
CA VAL A 130 -7.54 -4.84 -1.73
C VAL A 130 -7.02 -4.90 -0.31
N GLU A 131 -7.49 -5.88 0.46
CA GLU A 131 -7.02 -6.15 1.80
C GLU A 131 -6.15 -7.42 1.80
N TYR A 132 -4.98 -7.33 2.43
CA TYR A 132 -4.11 -8.47 2.66
C TYR A 132 -4.24 -8.95 4.09
N ASN A 133 -4.90 -10.08 4.31
CA ASN A 133 -4.91 -10.74 5.59
C ASN A 133 -3.66 -11.62 5.72
N LEU A 134 -2.59 -11.06 6.29
CA LEU A 134 -1.33 -11.77 6.51
C LEU A 134 -1.49 -13.06 7.32
N PHE A 135 -2.46 -13.10 8.25
CA PHE A 135 -2.73 -14.28 9.07
C PHE A 135 -3.29 -15.43 8.22
N ALA A 136 -4.29 -15.15 7.38
CA ALA A 136 -4.90 -16.12 6.49
C ALA A 136 -3.92 -16.56 5.39
N MET A 137 -3.22 -15.60 4.77
CA MET A 137 -2.21 -15.88 3.75
C MET A 137 -1.06 -16.73 4.30
N GLY A 138 -0.63 -16.51 5.54
CA GLY A 138 0.41 -17.30 6.20
C GLY A 138 0.01 -18.75 6.51
N ARG A 139 -1.27 -19.10 6.32
CA ARG A 139 -1.84 -20.45 6.55
C ARG A 139 -2.54 -21.03 5.32
N ASP A 140 -2.46 -20.35 4.18
CA ASP A 140 -3.06 -20.82 2.94
C ASP A 140 -2.19 -21.94 2.33
N GLU A 141 -2.75 -23.14 2.28
CA GLU A 141 -2.10 -24.32 1.70
C GLU A 141 -1.78 -24.16 0.21
N LYS A 142 -2.48 -23.26 -0.51
CA LYS A 142 -2.14 -22.95 -1.91
C LYS A 142 -0.83 -22.17 -2.04
N ILE A 143 -0.51 -21.37 -1.03
CA ILE A 143 0.71 -20.54 -1.00
C ILE A 143 1.86 -21.31 -0.36
N TRP A 144 1.58 -22.00 0.75
CA TRP A 144 2.62 -22.61 1.59
C TRP A 144 2.69 -24.14 1.51
N GLY A 145 1.70 -24.83 0.94
CA GLY A 145 1.64 -26.30 0.88
C GLY A 145 0.87 -26.92 2.06
N GLU A 146 0.78 -28.25 2.10
CA GLU A 146 -0.03 -28.98 3.10
C GLU A 146 0.40 -28.72 4.57
N ASP A 147 1.64 -28.29 4.80
CA ASP A 147 2.16 -27.98 6.13
C ASP A 147 1.95 -26.51 6.56
N ALA A 148 1.16 -25.71 5.82
CA ALA A 148 0.95 -24.28 6.07
C ALA A 148 0.49 -23.92 7.51
N LYS A 149 -0.21 -24.83 8.18
CA LYS A 149 -0.69 -24.63 9.57
C LYS A 149 0.30 -25.11 10.63
N GLN A 150 1.41 -25.73 10.23
CA GLN A 150 2.42 -26.28 11.13
C GLN A 150 3.61 -25.33 11.26
N PHE A 151 4.19 -25.28 12.46
CA PHE A 151 5.44 -24.55 12.67
C PHE A 151 6.61 -25.34 12.06
N ASN A 152 6.96 -25.03 10.81
CA ASN A 152 8.09 -25.63 10.09
C ASN A 152 9.14 -24.56 9.71
N PRO A 153 10.13 -24.28 10.59
CA PRO A 153 11.14 -23.27 10.33
C PRO A 153 12.12 -23.65 9.20
N GLN A 154 12.28 -24.94 8.90
CA GLN A 154 13.22 -25.43 7.89
C GLN A 154 12.87 -24.90 6.49
N ARG A 155 11.59 -24.67 6.21
CA ARG A 155 11.12 -24.18 4.90
C ARG A 155 11.73 -22.82 4.49
N PHE A 156 12.12 -22.01 5.46
CA PHE A 156 12.75 -20.70 5.23
C PHE A 156 14.26 -20.78 5.16
N LEU A 157 14.86 -21.88 5.62
CA LEU A 157 16.31 -22.10 5.55
C LEU A 157 16.71 -22.62 4.15
N ASP A 158 15.80 -23.36 3.51
CA ASP A 158 16.06 -24.01 2.22
C ASP A 158 15.62 -23.15 1.00
N SER A 159 14.94 -22.01 1.21
CA SER A 159 14.51 -21.13 0.12
C SER A 159 15.62 -20.17 -0.34
N GLU A 160 15.72 -19.88 -1.65
CA GLU A 160 16.66 -18.86 -2.17
C GLU A 160 16.39 -17.47 -1.59
N ASP A 161 15.14 -17.20 -1.24
CA ASP A 161 14.70 -15.98 -0.57
C ASP A 161 14.99 -15.98 0.94
N GLY A 162 15.32 -17.11 1.55
CA GLY A 162 15.66 -17.23 2.97
C GLY A 162 14.64 -16.60 3.94
N LEU A 163 15.09 -16.33 5.17
CA LEU A 163 14.47 -15.34 6.07
C LEU A 163 14.80 -13.90 5.61
N ARG A 164 14.78 -13.58 4.30
CA ARG A 164 15.12 -12.23 3.88
C ARG A 164 14.00 -11.29 4.32
N PRO A 165 14.33 -10.29 5.16
CA PRO A 165 13.36 -9.25 5.48
C PRO A 165 12.93 -8.57 4.19
N ASN A 166 11.64 -8.25 4.07
CA ASN A 166 11.11 -7.54 2.92
C ASN A 166 11.96 -6.28 2.71
N LYS A 167 12.49 -6.09 1.50
CA LYS A 167 13.42 -4.99 1.16
C LYS A 167 12.83 -3.58 1.35
N PHE A 168 11.55 -3.49 1.71
CA PHE A 168 10.77 -2.26 1.81
C PHE A 168 10.59 -1.72 3.23
N ASN A 169 11.01 -2.44 4.28
CA ASN A 169 10.79 -1.98 5.65
C ASN A 169 12.12 -1.81 6.42
N LEU A 170 12.58 -0.56 6.50
CA LEU A 170 13.86 -0.17 7.14
C LEU A 170 13.99 -0.65 8.60
N GLY A 171 12.88 -0.78 9.33
CA GLY A 171 12.88 -1.24 10.73
C GLY A 171 12.91 -2.77 10.91
N GLN A 172 12.68 -3.54 9.85
CA GLN A 172 12.48 -4.99 9.97
C GLN A 172 13.76 -5.73 10.37
N GLN A 173 14.93 -5.27 9.91
CA GLN A 173 16.21 -5.86 10.31
C GLN A 173 16.47 -5.69 11.81
N PHE A 174 16.18 -4.51 12.33
CA PHE A 174 16.34 -4.21 13.75
C PHE A 174 15.38 -5.06 14.60
N ALA A 175 14.09 -5.08 14.25
CA ALA A 175 13.08 -5.90 14.94
C ALA A 175 13.42 -7.40 14.90
N THR A 176 13.97 -7.89 13.79
CA THR A 176 14.39 -9.29 13.65
C THR A 176 15.54 -9.63 14.59
N LEU A 177 16.56 -8.76 14.69
CA LEU A 177 17.67 -8.94 15.63
C LEU A 177 17.19 -8.88 17.07
N GLU A 178 16.32 -7.93 17.42
CA GLU A 178 15.73 -7.84 18.76
C GLU A 178 14.99 -9.13 19.13
N VAL A 179 14.12 -9.64 18.25
CA VAL A 179 13.38 -10.88 18.50
C VAL A 179 14.32 -12.07 18.63
N ILE A 180 15.32 -12.21 17.76
CA ILE A 180 16.31 -13.30 17.86
C ILE A 180 17.07 -13.22 19.19
N MET A 181 17.55 -12.03 19.57
CA MET A 181 18.27 -11.84 20.83
C MET A 181 17.39 -12.18 22.02
N LEU A 182 16.15 -11.70 22.05
CA LEU A 182 15.19 -11.99 23.13
C LEU A 182 14.90 -13.48 23.23
N VAL A 183 14.62 -14.15 22.11
CA VAL A 183 14.34 -15.59 22.07
C VAL A 183 15.56 -16.40 22.54
N VAL A 184 16.77 -16.04 22.10
CA VAL A 184 18.02 -16.69 22.54
C VAL A 184 18.25 -16.47 24.03
N MET A 185 18.07 -15.26 24.54
CA MET A 185 18.21 -14.96 25.97
C MET A 185 17.19 -15.76 26.80
N MET A 186 15.94 -15.81 26.34
CA MET A 186 14.88 -16.57 26.99
C MET A 186 15.22 -18.07 27.05
N PHE A 187 15.66 -18.69 25.96
CA PHE A 187 16.00 -20.11 25.94
C PHE A 187 17.31 -20.45 26.68
N ARG A 188 18.22 -19.50 26.87
CA ARG A 188 19.44 -19.71 27.67
C ARG A 188 19.16 -19.69 29.16
N GLU A 189 18.28 -18.80 29.61
CA GLU A 189 18.03 -18.58 31.05
C GLU A 189 16.83 -19.37 31.59
N PHE A 190 15.86 -19.73 30.74
CA PHE A 190 14.61 -20.34 31.17
C PHE A 190 14.31 -21.66 30.45
N LYS A 191 13.64 -22.56 31.17
CA LYS A 191 12.92 -23.70 30.60
C LYS A 191 11.43 -23.39 30.63
N PHE A 192 10.77 -23.59 29.50
CA PHE A 192 9.36 -23.31 29.35
C PHE A 192 8.56 -24.62 29.37
N GLU A 193 7.48 -24.64 30.14
CA GLU A 193 6.49 -25.70 30.15
C GLU A 193 5.10 -25.05 30.07
N LEU A 194 4.18 -25.67 29.32
CA LEU A 194 2.81 -25.18 29.24
C LEU A 194 2.11 -25.45 30.57
N VAL A 195 1.41 -24.45 31.10
CA VAL A 195 0.63 -24.62 32.33
C VAL A 195 -0.48 -25.64 32.08
N PRO A 196 -0.63 -26.69 32.90
CA PRO A 196 -1.68 -27.69 32.72
C PRO A 196 -3.07 -27.06 32.68
N GLY A 197 -3.85 -27.39 31.65
CA GLY A 197 -5.21 -26.87 31.48
C GLY A 197 -5.29 -25.42 30.96
N GLN A 198 -4.17 -24.81 30.58
CA GLN A 198 -4.18 -23.52 29.88
C GLN A 198 -4.94 -23.66 28.56
N LYS A 199 -6.05 -22.92 28.43
CA LYS A 199 -6.78 -22.83 27.17
C LYS A 199 -5.93 -22.09 26.16
N LEU A 200 -5.63 -22.75 25.05
CA LEU A 200 -5.05 -22.08 23.90
C LEU A 200 -6.07 -21.10 23.31
N PRO A 201 -5.64 -20.01 22.67
CA PRO A 201 -6.53 -19.23 21.82
C PRO A 201 -7.26 -20.19 20.86
N PRO A 202 -8.57 -19.98 20.61
CA PRO A 202 -9.30 -20.81 19.66
C PRO A 202 -8.56 -20.83 18.32
N GLU A 203 -8.59 -21.98 17.65
CA GLU A 203 -8.08 -22.03 16.29
C GLU A 203 -8.90 -21.06 15.43
N PHE A 204 -8.27 -20.48 14.41
CA PHE A 204 -8.90 -19.40 13.65
C PHE A 204 -10.23 -19.84 13.02
N GLU A 205 -10.35 -21.11 12.62
CA GLU A 205 -11.61 -21.68 12.10
C GLU A 205 -12.78 -21.56 13.10
N ASP A 206 -12.50 -21.65 14.40
CA ASP A 206 -13.50 -21.52 15.47
C ASP A 206 -13.79 -20.07 15.86
N SER A 207 -13.01 -19.11 15.37
CA SER A 207 -13.08 -17.69 15.77
C SER A 207 -13.93 -16.81 14.86
N ILE A 208 -14.36 -17.33 13.70
CA ILE A 208 -15.16 -16.61 12.69
C ILE A 208 -16.64 -17.05 12.72
N THR A 209 -16.99 -18.04 13.54
CA THR A 209 -18.37 -18.47 13.81
C THR A 209 -18.91 -17.86 15.09
#